data_AF-A0A7S0AMD5-F1
#
_entry.id   AF-A0A7S0AMD5-F1
#
_cell.length_a   1.000
_cell.length_b   1.000
_cell.length_c   1.000
_cell.angle_alpha   90.00
_cell.angle_beta   90.00
_cell.angle_gamma   90.00
#
_symmetry.space_group_name_H-M   'P 1'
#
loop_
_entity.id
_entity.type
_entity.pdbx_description
1 polymer ?
#
loop_
_entity_poly.entity_id
_entity_poly.type
_entity_poly.pdbx_seq_one_letter_code
_entity_poly.pdbx_strand_id
1 'polypeptide(L)'
;ESLQLVHYEDGQTYTAHHDYGFGDIEDEEQEERYATLLLYLNEGMTGGETCFPRWENADTSDGLCATPKKGKAVLFFSLLPDGNMDDLSQHAAEPVTDGQKWLINMWLHDPWFKQ
;
A
#
# COMPACT_ATOMS: atom_id res chain seq x y z
N GLU A 1 13.07 3.40 2.67
CA GLU A 1 13.70 3.19 1.35
C GLU A 1 13.65 4.44 0.46
N SER A 2 14.39 4.42 -0.66
CA SER A 2 14.30 5.42 -1.74
C SER A 2 12.92 5.43 -2.40
N LEU A 3 12.53 6.57 -2.98
CA LEU A 3 11.26 6.69 -3.73
C LEU A 3 11.24 5.75 -4.93
N GLN A 4 10.13 5.03 -5.11
CA GLN A 4 9.92 4.14 -6.25
C GLN A 4 8.82 4.70 -7.16
N LEU A 5 9.11 4.89 -8.45
CA LEU A 5 8.11 5.27 -9.44
C LEU A 5 7.46 4.02 -10.02
N VAL A 6 6.13 3.97 -10.01
CA VAL A 6 5.35 2.85 -10.54
C VAL A 6 4.40 3.34 -11.61
N HIS A 7 4.27 2.54 -12.66
CA HIS A 7 3.40 2.76 -13.81
C HIS A 7 2.55 1.51 -14.07
N TYR A 8 1.24 1.71 -14.18
CA TYR A 8 0.28 0.70 -14.61
C TYR A 8 -0.38 1.12 -15.92
N GLU A 9 -0.30 0.25 -16.91
CA GLU A 9 -1.05 0.27 -18.17
C GLU A 9 -2.41 -0.42 -18.04
N ASP A 10 -3.21 -0.36 -19.11
CA ASP A 10 -4.49 -1.05 -19.20
C ASP A 10 -4.36 -2.56 -18.90
N GLY A 11 -5.26 -3.06 -18.06
CA GLY A 11 -5.28 -4.41 -17.52
C GLY A 11 -4.25 -4.71 -16.42
N GLN A 12 -3.27 -3.83 -16.17
CA GLN A 12 -2.27 -4.09 -15.14
C GLN A 12 -2.84 -3.84 -13.73
N THR A 13 -2.41 -4.67 -12.79
CA THR A 13 -2.86 -4.73 -11.40
C THR A 13 -1.70 -5.15 -10.51
N TYR A 14 -1.86 -5.01 -9.20
CA TYR A 14 -1.03 -5.71 -8.22
C TYR A 14 -1.93 -6.37 -7.20
N THR A 15 -1.85 -7.71 -7.15
CA THR A 15 -2.64 -8.56 -6.24
C THR A 15 -2.46 -8.15 -4.79
N ALA A 16 -3.48 -8.40 -3.97
CA ALA A 16 -3.47 -8.10 -2.54
C ALA A 16 -2.22 -8.65 -1.83
N HIS A 17 -1.48 -7.79 -1.14
CA HIS A 17 -0.24 -8.11 -0.46
C HIS A 17 -0.05 -7.22 0.78
N HIS A 18 0.99 -7.54 1.56
CA HIS A 18 1.48 -6.71 2.65
C HIS A 18 2.82 -6.11 2.26
N ASP A 19 3.11 -4.93 2.81
CA ASP A 19 4.41 -4.29 2.63
C ASP A 19 5.42 -4.70 3.70
N TYR A 20 4.98 -5.21 4.86
CA TYR A 20 5.88 -5.80 5.84
C TYR A 20 6.49 -7.12 5.35
N GLY A 21 7.67 -7.47 5.86
CA GLY A 21 8.32 -8.74 5.62
C GLY A 21 7.75 -9.86 6.49
N PHE A 22 7.98 -11.10 6.09
CA PHE A 22 7.93 -12.21 7.04
C PHE A 22 9.37 -12.52 7.39
N GLY A 23 9.78 -12.16 8.62
CA GLY A 23 11.09 -12.50 9.13
C GLY A 23 11.40 -13.97 8.89
N ASP A 24 12.57 -14.25 8.33
CA ASP A 24 13.05 -15.62 8.20
C ASP A 24 13.35 -16.15 9.61
N ILE A 25 13.15 -17.45 9.87
CA ILE A 25 13.39 -18.02 11.22
C ILE A 25 14.87 -17.84 11.63
N GLU A 26 15.76 -17.67 10.66
CA GLU A 26 17.20 -17.47 10.85
C GLU A 26 17.62 -15.99 10.93
N ASP A 27 16.74 -15.05 10.62
CA ASP A 27 17.03 -13.62 10.53
C ASP A 27 16.08 -12.82 11.44
N GLU A 28 16.44 -12.77 12.74
CA GLU A 28 15.67 -12.03 13.77
C GLU A 28 15.76 -10.50 13.59
N GLU A 29 16.60 -9.99 12.68
CA GLU A 29 16.89 -8.57 12.48
C GLU A 29 16.53 -8.08 11.06
N GLN A 30 15.31 -8.33 10.59
CA GLN A 30 14.81 -7.67 9.38
C GLN A 30 14.25 -6.27 9.65
N GLU A 31 14.76 -5.28 8.89
CA GLU A 31 14.24 -3.92 8.90
C GLU A 31 12.80 -3.86 8.37
N GLU A 32 11.83 -3.94 9.26
CA GLU A 32 10.41 -3.91 8.88
C GLU A 32 9.97 -2.52 8.37
N ARG A 33 9.15 -2.54 7.32
CA ARG A 33 8.54 -1.33 6.75
C ARG A 33 7.36 -0.91 7.63
N TYR A 34 7.61 0.01 8.55
CA TYR A 34 6.62 0.57 9.47
C TYR A 34 5.41 1.20 8.77
N ALA A 35 5.63 1.96 7.70
CA ALA A 35 4.54 2.65 7.00
C ALA A 35 4.82 2.80 5.51
N THR A 36 3.73 2.93 4.74
CA THR A 36 3.76 3.14 3.30
C THR A 36 3.01 4.41 2.94
N LEU A 37 3.66 5.28 2.17
CA LEU A 37 3.03 6.40 1.50
C LEU A 37 2.94 6.11 0.00
N LEU A 38 1.72 6.13 -0.53
CA LEU A 38 1.44 6.06 -1.96
C LEU A 38 0.98 7.43 -2.45
N LEU A 39 1.77 8.08 -3.32
CA LEU A 39 1.46 9.39 -3.88
C LEU A 39 1.03 9.27 -5.34
N TYR A 40 -0.22 9.63 -5.66
CA TYR A 40 -0.73 9.57 -7.03
C TYR A 40 -0.23 10.76 -7.87
N LEU A 41 0.39 10.47 -9.01
CA LEU A 41 1.00 11.48 -9.89
C LEU A 41 0.07 11.95 -11.01
N ASN A 42 -0.99 11.20 -11.30
CA ASN A 42 -1.99 11.54 -12.29
C ASN A 42 -3.40 11.12 -11.85
N GLU A 43 -4.38 11.45 -12.68
CA GLU A 43 -5.79 11.10 -12.50
C GLU A 43 -6.47 11.00 -13.87
N GLY A 44 -7.71 10.52 -13.90
CA GLY A 44 -8.52 10.40 -15.11
C GLY A 44 -8.55 9.00 -15.73
N MET A 45 -7.95 8.01 -15.07
CA MET A 45 -8.11 6.59 -15.38
C MET A 45 -9.44 6.04 -14.87
N THR A 46 -9.91 4.95 -15.47
CA THR A 46 -10.98 4.09 -14.91
C THR A 46 -10.34 2.88 -14.24
N GLY A 47 -10.82 2.51 -13.06
CA GLY A 47 -10.17 1.52 -12.21
C GLY A 47 -8.91 2.08 -11.56
N GLY A 48 -7.97 1.20 -11.21
CA GLY A 48 -6.69 1.61 -10.62
C GLY A 48 -6.78 2.06 -9.16
N GLU A 49 -7.88 1.81 -8.45
CA GLU A 49 -8.02 2.07 -7.02
C GLU A 49 -6.93 1.37 -6.21
N THR A 50 -6.57 1.95 -5.07
CA THR A 50 -5.86 1.21 -4.02
C THR A 50 -6.89 0.72 -3.02
N CYS A 51 -7.13 -0.59 -2.98
CA CYS A 51 -8.15 -1.20 -2.12
C CYS A 51 -7.53 -1.98 -0.97
N PHE A 52 -8.19 -1.94 0.19
CA PHE A 52 -7.81 -2.64 1.43
C PHE A 52 -8.85 -3.72 1.72
N PRO A 53 -8.71 -4.93 1.15
CA PRO A 53 -9.76 -5.96 1.15
C PRO A 53 -10.09 -6.52 2.54
N ARG A 54 -9.20 -6.37 3.52
CA ARG A 54 -9.44 -6.83 4.90
C ARG A 54 -10.12 -5.79 5.79
N TRP A 55 -10.20 -4.56 5.32
CA TRP A 55 -10.94 -3.51 6.01
C TRP A 55 -12.41 -3.54 5.59
N GLU A 56 -13.30 -3.45 6.57
CA GLU A 56 -14.74 -3.39 6.37
C GLU A 56 -15.33 -2.22 7.16
N ASN A 57 -16.19 -1.43 6.51
CA ASN A 57 -16.91 -0.36 7.17
C ASN A 57 -17.95 -0.93 8.14
N ALA A 58 -17.91 -0.53 9.41
CA ALA A 58 -18.82 -1.04 10.42
C ALA A 58 -20.30 -0.67 10.20
N ASP A 59 -20.57 0.41 9.47
CA ASP A 59 -21.93 0.91 9.19
C ASP A 59 -22.49 0.39 7.87
N THR A 60 -21.64 0.25 6.84
CA THR A 60 -22.07 -0.09 5.48
C THR A 60 -21.65 -1.47 5.00
N SER A 61 -20.73 -2.14 5.70
CA SER A 61 -20.07 -3.37 5.25
C SER A 61 -19.30 -3.24 3.93
N ASP A 62 -19.04 -2.02 3.47
CA ASP A 62 -18.25 -1.78 2.27
C ASP A 62 -16.74 -1.92 2.56
N GLY A 63 -15.99 -2.38 1.57
CA GLY A 63 -14.53 -2.33 1.59
C GLY A 63 -13.99 -0.90 1.49
N LEU A 64 -12.73 -0.70 1.85
CA LEU A 64 -12.04 0.59 1.70
C LEU A 64 -11.26 0.62 0.38
N CYS A 65 -11.60 1.56 -0.50
CA CYS A 65 -10.86 1.82 -1.72
C CYS A 65 -10.57 3.31 -1.90
N ALA A 66 -9.32 3.64 -2.22
CA ALA A 66 -8.87 4.98 -2.54
C ALA A 66 -8.75 5.17 -4.05
N THR A 67 -9.58 6.04 -4.62
CA THR A 67 -9.50 6.44 -6.03
C THR A 67 -8.28 7.33 -6.27
N PRO A 68 -7.45 7.06 -7.30
CA PRO A 68 -6.32 7.91 -7.63
C PRO A 68 -6.77 9.33 -7.98
N LYS A 69 -6.16 10.33 -7.34
CA LYS A 69 -6.35 11.75 -7.62
C LYS A 69 -5.01 12.44 -7.56
N LYS A 70 -4.69 13.23 -8.59
CA LYS A 70 -3.36 13.82 -8.75
C LYS A 70 -2.99 14.67 -7.52
N GLY A 71 -1.84 14.37 -6.94
CA GLY A 71 -1.32 15.07 -5.76
C GLY A 71 -1.93 14.62 -4.41
N LYS A 72 -2.90 13.68 -4.41
CA LYS A 72 -3.34 13.02 -3.18
C LYS A 72 -2.45 11.84 -2.85
N ALA A 73 -2.40 11.51 -1.56
CA ALA A 73 -1.67 10.36 -1.07
C ALA A 73 -2.53 9.49 -0.16
N VAL A 74 -2.20 8.20 -0.13
CA VAL A 74 -2.66 7.23 0.86
C VAL A 74 -1.49 6.94 1.79
N LEU A 75 -1.69 7.10 3.09
CA LEU A 75 -0.75 6.70 4.13
C LEU A 75 -1.41 5.60 4.96
N PHE A 76 -0.71 4.48 5.13
CA PHE A 76 -1.11 3.40 6.01
C PHE A 76 0.10 2.81 6.73
N PHE A 77 -0.16 2.15 7.84
CA PHE A 77 0.85 1.53 8.68
C PHE A 77 0.80 0.02 8.47
N SER A 78 1.97 -0.59 8.36
CA SER A 78 2.12 -2.04 8.25
C SER A 78 2.17 -2.70 9.62
N LEU A 79 2.44 -1.91 10.67
CA LEU A 79 2.60 -2.37 12.05
C LEU A 79 1.60 -1.68 12.98
N LEU A 80 1.07 -2.43 13.93
CA LEU A 80 0.27 -1.96 15.05
C LEU A 80 1.15 -1.21 16.07
N PRO A 81 0.57 -0.39 16.98
CA PRO A 81 1.34 0.33 18.00
C PRO A 81 2.16 -0.55 18.95
N ASP A 82 1.85 -1.83 19.06
CA ASP A 82 2.57 -2.82 19.86
C ASP A 82 3.68 -3.54 19.07
N GLY A 83 3.88 -3.18 17.80
CA GLY A 83 4.89 -3.74 16.91
C GLY A 83 4.45 -4.99 16.14
N ASN A 84 3.24 -5.51 16.38
CA ASN A 84 2.71 -6.63 15.61
C ASN A 84 2.34 -6.20 14.17
N MET A 85 2.38 -7.14 13.23
CA MET A 85 1.92 -6.90 11.85
C MET A 85 0.43 -6.57 11.82
N ASP A 86 0.05 -5.55 11.04
CA ASP A 86 -1.34 -5.17 10.84
C ASP A 86 -1.92 -5.83 9.58
N ASP A 87 -2.66 -6.91 9.76
CA ASP A 87 -3.34 -7.63 8.67
C ASP A 87 -4.40 -6.77 7.97
N LEU A 88 -4.91 -5.69 8.59
CA LEU A 88 -5.79 -4.73 7.91
C LEU A 88 -5.03 -3.85 6.90
N SER A 89 -3.70 -3.86 6.93
CA SER A 89 -2.85 -3.16 5.96
C SER A 89 -2.72 -3.91 4.62
N GLN A 90 -3.32 -5.10 4.49
CA GLN A 90 -3.37 -5.81 3.22
C GLN A 90 -4.02 -4.90 2.17
N HIS A 91 -3.34 -4.72 1.04
CA HIS A 91 -3.82 -3.81 0.00
C HIS A 91 -3.49 -4.32 -1.40
N ALA A 92 -4.27 -3.87 -2.37
CA ALA A 92 -4.15 -4.19 -3.79
C ALA A 92 -4.21 -2.92 -4.64
N ALA A 93 -3.59 -2.98 -5.82
CA ALA A 93 -3.89 -2.03 -6.89
C ALA A 93 -4.90 -2.69 -7.84
N GLU A 94 -6.13 -2.22 -7.83
CA GLU A 94 -7.18 -2.70 -8.74
C GLU A 94 -6.75 -2.50 -10.21
N PRO A 95 -7.24 -3.33 -11.14
CA PRO A 95 -6.91 -3.20 -12.55
C PRO A 95 -7.23 -1.81 -13.08
N VAL A 96 -6.30 -1.20 -13.81
CA VAL A 96 -6.64 -0.07 -14.69
C VAL A 96 -7.41 -0.63 -15.87
N THR A 97 -8.60 -0.11 -16.17
CA THR A 97 -9.43 -0.60 -17.29
C THR A 97 -9.57 0.43 -18.43
N ASP A 98 -9.11 1.65 -18.20
CA ASP A 98 -8.95 2.70 -19.21
C ASP A 98 -7.97 3.76 -18.71
N GLY A 99 -7.08 4.22 -19.60
CA GLY A 99 -6.00 5.16 -19.27
C GLY A 99 -4.76 4.50 -18.67
N GLN A 100 -4.04 5.25 -17.83
CA GLN A 100 -2.78 4.82 -17.19
C GLN A 100 -2.71 5.38 -15.77
N LYS A 101 -2.07 4.65 -14.84
CA LYS A 101 -1.84 5.10 -13.46
C LYS A 101 -0.35 5.25 -13.19
N TRP A 102 0.03 6.40 -12.66
CA TRP A 102 1.38 6.71 -12.19
C TRP A 102 1.33 7.06 -10.70
N LEU A 103 2.21 6.45 -9.91
CA LEU A 103 2.34 6.75 -8.49
C LEU A 103 3.78 6.62 -8.00
N ILE A 104 4.05 7.19 -6.83
CA ILE A 104 5.28 6.97 -6.08
C ILE A 104 4.98 6.15 -4.83
N ASN A 105 5.83 5.16 -4.57
CA ASN A 105 5.85 4.39 -3.34
C ASN A 105 6.99 4.93 -2.47
N MET A 106 6.72 5.18 -1.20
CA MET A 106 7.74 5.49 -0.20
C MET A 106 7.50 4.62 1.03
N TRP A 107 8.44 3.71 1.28
CA TRP A 107 8.45 2.88 2.48
C TRP A 107 9.28 3.52 3.57
N LEU A 108 8.68 3.67 4.74
CA LEU A 108 9.33 4.14 5.96
C LEU A 108 9.63 2.92 6.82
N HIS A 109 10.89 2.72 7.20
CA HIS A 109 11.26 1.66 8.16
C HIS A 109 10.99 2.12 9.58
N ASP A 110 10.82 1.15 10.49
CA ASP A 110 10.65 1.43 11.91
C ASP A 110 11.84 2.27 12.44
N PRO A 111 11.60 3.48 12.97
CA PRO A 111 12.66 4.35 13.48
C PRO A 111 13.34 3.81 14.74
N TRP A 112 12.77 2.81 15.41
CA TRP A 112 13.31 2.18 16.61
C TRP A 112 13.97 0.83 16.34
N PHE A 113 13.95 0.38 15.08
CA PHE A 113 14.78 -0.73 14.66
C PHE A 113 16.26 -0.34 14.89
N LYS A 114 16.96 -1.10 15.73
CA LYS A 114 18.38 -0.87 16.01
C LYS A 114 19.18 -1.26 14.77
N GLN A 115 19.71 -0.27 14.06
CA GLN A 115 20.81 -0.46 13.11
C GLN A 115 22.10 -0.89 13.81
#